data_AF-A0A0F9A0P8-F1
#
_entry.id   AF-A0A0F9A0P8-F1
#
_cell.length_a   1.000
_cell.length_b   1.000
_cell.length_c   1.000
_cell.angle_alpha   90.00
_cell.angle_beta   90.00
_cell.angle_gamma   90.00
#
_symmetry.space_group_name_H-M   'P 1'
#
loop_
_entity.id
_entity.type
_entity.pdbx_description
1 polymer ?
#
loop_
_entity_poly.entity_id
_entity_poly.type
_entity_poly.pdbx_seq_one_letter_code
_entity_poly.pdbx_strand_id
1 'polypeptide(L)' 'MVQSKNEDKQTWLELRLDQGSTINTICNNLITAGVLLPEEQERYKTVLRGYDAITTVKVLLVSHELRDAILEA' A
#
# COMPACT_ATOMS: atom_id res chain seq x y z
N MET A 1 43.88 -15.15 -15.42
CA MET A 1 42.70 -15.97 -15.03
C MET A 1 41.73 -15.04 -14.33
N VAL A 2 40.55 -14.86 -14.93
CA VAL A 2 39.48 -14.00 -14.42
C VAL A 2 38.74 -14.78 -13.33
N GLN A 3 38.64 -14.23 -12.12
CA GLN A 3 37.61 -14.62 -11.17
C GLN A 3 36.83 -13.37 -10.78
N SER A 4 35.78 -13.12 -11.57
CA SER A 4 34.70 -12.22 -11.22
C SER A 4 33.99 -12.79 -10.01
N LYS A 5 34.17 -12.18 -8.84
CA LYS A 5 33.30 -12.37 -7.67
C LYS A 5 32.29 -11.23 -7.63
N ASN A 6 31.41 -11.16 -8.63
CA ASN A 6 30.11 -10.55 -8.42
C ASN A 6 29.25 -11.63 -7.76
N GLU A 7 29.33 -11.70 -6.44
CA GLU A 7 28.29 -12.37 -5.66
C GLU A 7 27.03 -11.54 -5.81
N ASP A 8 26.10 -12.03 -6.63
CA ASP A 8 24.72 -11.58 -6.79
C ASP A 8 23.98 -11.62 -5.44
N LYS A 9 24.31 -10.71 -4.53
CA LYS A 9 23.47 -10.39 -3.38
C LYS A 9 22.33 -9.52 -3.88
N GLN A 10 21.45 -10.12 -4.68
CA GLN A 10 20.09 -9.64 -4.80
C GLN A 10 19.45 -9.82 -3.43
N THR A 11 19.66 -8.80 -2.59
CA THR A 11 18.91 -8.59 -1.37
C THR A 11 17.46 -8.48 -1.80
N TRP A 12 16.73 -9.59 -1.74
CA TRP A 12 15.28 -9.58 -1.92
C TRP A 12 14.74 -8.52 -0.97
N LEU A 13 14.22 -7.43 -1.53
CA LEU A 13 13.53 -6.40 -0.77
C LEU A 13 12.27 -7.07 -0.21
N GLU A 14 12.38 -7.62 1.00
CA GLU A 14 11.22 -8.13 1.71
C GLU A 14 10.31 -6.95 2.03
N LEU A 15 9.18 -6.90 1.34
CA LEU A 15 8.14 -5.91 1.59
C LEU A 15 7.46 -6.24 2.92
N ARG A 16 7.98 -5.69 4.02
CA ARG A 16 7.36 -5.83 5.34
C ARG A 16 6.27 -4.77 5.48
N LEU A 17 5.04 -5.16 5.18
CA LEU A 17 3.88 -4.31 5.44
C LEU A 17 3.47 -4.45 6.91
N ASP A 18 3.56 -3.35 7.65
CA ASP A 18 2.83 -3.24 8.90
C ASP A 18 1.34 -3.05 8.57
N GLN A 19 0.53 -4.05 8.88
CA GLN A 19 -0.87 -4.12 8.43
C GLN A 19 -1.68 -2.94 8.99
N GLY A 20 -1.43 -2.53 10.24
CA GLY A 20 -2.17 -1.44 10.89
C GLY A 20 -1.92 -0.08 10.23
N SER A 21 -0.66 0.29 10.05
CA SER A 21 -0.28 1.53 9.38
C SER A 21 -0.67 1.52 7.89
N THR A 22 -0.50 0.39 7.19
CA THR A 22 -0.89 0.25 5.78
C THR A 22 -2.37 0.50 5.59
N ILE A 23 -3.21 -0.11 6.43
CA ILE A 23 -4.67 0.07 6.40
C ILE A 23 -5.06 1.52 6.69
N ASN A 24 -4.43 2.16 7.67
CA ASN A 24 -4.68 3.56 7.97
C ASN A 24 -4.29 4.47 6.79
N THR A 25 -3.16 4.21 6.15
CA THR A 25 -2.73 4.95 4.95
C THR A 25 -3.72 4.78 3.80
N ILE A 26 -4.19 3.56 3.52
CA ILE A 26 -5.22 3.30 2.50
C ILE A 26 -6.47 4.13 2.79
N CYS A 27 -7.00 4.05 4.01
CA CYS A 27 -8.19 4.80 4.38
C CYS A 27 -8.00 6.31 4.22
N ASN A 28 -6.86 6.85 4.66
CA ASN A 28 -6.58 8.28 4.56
C ASN A 28 -6.51 8.73 3.09
N ASN A 29 -5.81 7.97 2.23
CA ASN A 29 -5.74 8.26 0.80
C ASN A 29 -7.14 8.29 0.16
N LEU A 30 -7.99 7.31 0.47
CA LEU A 30 -9.35 7.23 -0.08
C LEU A 30 -10.27 8.35 0.44
N ILE A 31 -10.09 8.78 1.69
CA ILE A 31 -10.81 9.94 2.26
C ILE A 31 -10.38 11.22 1.55
N THR A 32 -9.06 11.43 1.36
CA THR A 32 -8.54 12.58 0.62
C THR A 32 -9.04 12.61 -0.82
N ALA A 33 -9.14 11.45 -1.47
CA ALA A 33 -9.68 11.34 -2.83
C ALA A 33 -11.21 11.50 -2.90
N GLY A 34 -11.92 11.64 -1.77
CA GLY A 34 -13.38 11.74 -1.72
C GLY A 34 -14.11 10.43 -2.03
N VAL A 35 -13.40 9.30 -2.05
CA VAL A 35 -13.95 7.96 -2.35
C VAL A 35 -14.53 7.30 -1.11
N LEU A 36 -13.94 7.55 0.06
CA LEU A 36 -14.37 7.00 1.35
C LEU A 36 -14.82 8.15 2.26
N LEU A 37 -16.01 8.04 2.84
CA LEU A 37 -16.45 8.99 3.86
C LEU A 37 -15.75 8.71 5.20
N PRO A 38 -15.37 9.74 5.99
CA PRO A 38 -14.72 9.55 7.28
C PRO A 38 -15.51 8.63 8.23
N GLU A 39 -16.84 8.75 8.28
CA GLU A 39 -17.70 7.90 9.13
C GLU A 39 -17.70 6.41 8.74
N GLU A 40 -17.32 6.08 7.50
CA GLU A 40 -17.28 4.70 7.01
C GLU A 40 -15.93 4.02 7.25
N GLN A 41 -14.95 4.77 7.76
CA GLN A 41 -13.57 4.31 7.92
C GLN A 41 -13.45 3.01 8.70
N GLU A 42 -14.08 2.88 9.87
CA GLU A 42 -13.96 1.68 10.71
C GLU A 42 -14.57 0.43 10.06
N ARG A 43 -15.67 0.61 9.33
CA ARG A 43 -16.28 -0.47 8.53
C ARG A 43 -15.31 -0.91 7.44
N TYR A 44 -14.69 0.03 6.75
CA TYR A 44 -13.74 -0.26 5.68
C TYR A 44 -12.45 -0.90 6.18
N LYS A 45 -11.91 -0.48 7.33
CA LYS A 45 -10.76 -1.12 7.98
C LYS A 45 -11.01 -2.61 8.24
N THR A 46 -12.23 -2.99 8.61
CA THR A 46 -12.58 -4.40 8.84
C THR A 46 -12.47 -5.23 7.56
N VAL A 47 -12.87 -4.67 6.41
CA VAL A 47 -12.70 -5.30 5.09
C VAL A 47 -11.22 -5.46 4.76
N LEU A 48 -10.42 -4.39 4.94
CA LEU A 48 -8.99 -4.41 4.62
C LEU A 48 -8.18 -5.40 5.46
N ARG A 49 -8.58 -5.64 6.72
CA ARG A 49 -7.95 -6.67 7.58
C ARG A 49 -8.12 -8.09 7.03
N GLY A 50 -9.14 -8.32 6.21
CA GLY A 50 -9.41 -9.62 5.59
C GLY A 50 -8.62 -9.87 4.29
N TYR A 51 -7.89 -8.87 3.79
CA TYR A 51 -7.13 -9.02 2.54
C TYR A 51 -5.79 -9.73 2.78
N ASP A 52 -5.39 -10.54 1.80
CA ASP A 52 -4.04 -11.05 1.72
C ASP A 52 -3.03 -9.91 1.42
N ALA A 53 -1.74 -10.21 1.56
CA ALA A 53 -0.69 -9.22 1.38
C ALA A 53 -0.65 -8.64 -0.05
N ILE A 54 -0.85 -9.45 -1.09
CA ILE A 54 -0.82 -9.00 -2.49
C ILE A 54 -2.00 -8.06 -2.76
N THR A 55 -3.19 -8.45 -2.31
CA THR A 55 -4.40 -7.63 -2.43
C THR A 55 -4.24 -6.32 -1.67
N THR A 56 -3.67 -6.35 -0.47
CA THR A 56 -3.37 -5.15 0.32
C THR A 56 -2.43 -4.20 -0.41
N VAL A 57 -1.36 -4.72 -1.03
CA VAL A 57 -0.43 -3.90 -1.85
C VAL A 57 -1.16 -3.26 -3.03
N LYS A 58 -1.98 -4.02 -3.76
CA LYS A 58 -2.74 -3.48 -4.90
C LYS A 58 -3.66 -2.33 -4.50
N VAL A 59 -4.37 -2.50 -3.39
CA VAL A 59 -5.28 -1.47 -2.86
C VAL A 59 -4.49 -0.25 -2.37
N LEU A 60 -3.32 -0.45 -1.75
CA LEU A 60 -2.42 0.64 -1.37
C LEU A 60 -2.01 1.47 -2.59
N LEU A 61 -1.56 0.83 -3.67
CA LEU A 61 -1.16 1.52 -4.90
C LEU A 61 -2.31 2.31 -5.51
N VAL A 62 -3.47 1.67 -5.72
CA VAL A 62 -4.64 2.35 -6.30
C VAL A 62 -5.12 3.50 -5.43
N SER A 63 -5.13 3.35 -4.10
CA SER A 63 -5.51 4.44 -3.20
C SER A 63 -4.59 5.66 -3.36
N HIS A 64 -3.30 5.42 -3.59
CA HIS A 64 -2.31 6.48 -3.78
C HIS A 64 -2.54 7.22 -5.10
N GLU A 65 -2.74 6.47 -6.20
CA GLU A 65 -3.03 7.03 -7.52
C GLU A 65 -4.29 7.91 -7.50
N LEU A 66 -5.35 7.46 -6.80
CA LEU A 66 -6.58 8.24 -6.63
C LEU A 66 -6.37 9.53 -5.84
N ARG A 67 -5.58 9.46 -4.77
CA ARG A 67 -5.24 10.64 -3.97
C ARG A 67 -4.47 11.66 -4.84
N ASP A 68 -3.46 11.21 -5.57
CA ASP A 68 -2.61 12.10 -6.35
C ASP A 68 -3.36 12.73 -7.51
N ALA A 69 -4.22 11.97 -8.20
CA ALA A 69 -5.09 12.51 -9.25
C ALA A 69 -6.00 13.65 -8.78
N ILE A 70 -6.37 13.68 -7.49
CA ILE A 70 -7.16 14.76 -6.89
C ILE A 70 -6.29 15.92 -6.41
N LEU A 71 -5.07 15.66 -5.93
CA LEU A 71 -4.15 16.71 -5.45
C LEU A 71 -3.41 17.44 -6.58
N GLU A 72 -3.27 16.81 -7.75
CA GLU A 72 -2.64 17.39 -8.94
C GLU A 72 -3.65 18.12 -9.87
N ALA A 73 -4.95 18.07 -9.57
CA ALA A 73 -6.02 18.71 -10.33
C ALA A 73 -6.37 20.11 -9.82
#